data_AF-A0A914Q255-F1
#
_entry.id   AF-A0A914Q255-F1
#
_cell.length_a   1.000
_cell.length_b   1.000
_cell.length_c   1.000
_cell.angle_alpha   90.00
_cell.angle_beta   90.00
_cell.angle_gamma   90.00
#
_symmetry.space_group_name_H-M   'P 1'
#
loop_
_entity.id
_entity.type
_entity.pdbx_description
1 polymer ?
#
loop_
_entity_poly.entity_id
_entity_poly.type
_entity_poly.pdbx_seq_one_letter_code
_entity_poly.pdbx_strand_id
1 'polypeptide(L)'
;MEENKEELATIESIDSGAVYTLALKVHVGMSIQVWRYFAGWCDKIQGETIPITDARPNYNLCFTRREPIGVVGLITPWNYPLMMLSWKMAACLAAGNTVVHKPAQVSPLTALKFAELAARVGIPAGVINIVCGTGSQVGQAMCDHPKIRKLGFTGSTEVGAQIMAR
;
A
#
# COMPACT_ATOMS: atom_id res chain seq x y z
N MET A 1 -12.24 -6.46 -7.84
CA MET A 1 -11.08 -7.37 -8.03
C MET A 1 -11.52 -8.79 -8.35
N GLU A 2 -12.30 -9.44 -7.49
CA GLU A 2 -12.73 -10.85 -7.73
C GLU A 2 -13.54 -11.02 -9.01
N GLU A 3 -14.46 -10.08 -9.32
CA GLU A 3 -15.22 -10.05 -10.58
C GLU A 3 -14.35 -9.89 -11.84
N ASN A 4 -13.11 -9.40 -11.69
CA ASN A 4 -12.20 -9.11 -12.81
C ASN A 4 -10.92 -9.96 -12.69
N LYS A 5 -10.97 -11.10 -11.98
CA LYS A 5 -9.76 -11.85 -11.61
C LYS A 5 -9.07 -12.48 -12.82
N GLU A 6 -9.82 -12.93 -13.83
CA GLU A 6 -9.30 -13.49 -15.07
C GLU A 6 -8.61 -12.40 -15.91
N GLU A 7 -9.21 -11.20 -15.99
CA GLU A 7 -8.61 -10.05 -16.67
C GLU A 7 -7.30 -9.64 -15.98
N LEU A 8 -7.33 -9.47 -14.65
CA LEU A 8 -6.14 -9.12 -13.86
C LEU A 8 -5.02 -10.18 -14.02
N ALA A 9 -5.37 -11.47 -14.00
CA ALA A 9 -4.40 -12.55 -14.17
C ALA A 9 -3.81 -12.56 -15.59
N THR A 10 -4.63 -12.26 -16.61
CA THR A 10 -4.18 -12.14 -18.00
C THR A 10 -3.21 -10.98 -18.16
N ILE A 11 -3.52 -9.81 -17.59
CA ILE A 11 -2.62 -8.65 -17.61
C ILE A 11 -1.31 -8.99 -16.89
N GLU A 12 -1.37 -9.63 -15.71
CA GLU A 12 -0.17 -10.02 -14.95
C GLU A 12 0.72 -11.00 -15.74
N SER A 13 0.10 -11.92 -16.49
CA SER A 13 0.81 -12.84 -17.39
C SER A 13 1.52 -12.12 -18.54
N ILE A 14 0.89 -11.11 -19.13
CA ILE A 14 1.47 -10.33 -20.22
C ILE A 14 2.61 -9.42 -19.71
N ASP A 15 2.38 -8.75 -18.59
CA ASP A 15 3.24 -7.65 -18.11
C ASP A 15 4.43 -8.13 -17.27
N SER A 16 4.26 -9.21 -16.51
CA SER A 16 5.33 -9.76 -15.65
C SER A 16 5.84 -11.14 -16.09
N GLY A 17 5.17 -11.78 -17.06
CA GLY A 17 5.49 -13.14 -17.49
C GLY A 17 4.99 -14.23 -16.54
N ALA A 18 4.12 -13.89 -15.57
CA ALA A 18 3.55 -14.87 -14.65
C ALA A 18 2.75 -15.95 -15.39
N VAL A 19 2.98 -17.23 -15.09
CA VAL A 19 2.16 -18.33 -15.64
C VAL A 19 0.71 -18.11 -15.23
N TYR A 20 -0.22 -18.04 -16.20
CA TYR A 20 -1.61 -17.61 -15.97
C TYR A 20 -2.32 -18.31 -14.81
N THR A 21 -2.19 -19.63 -14.68
CA THR A 21 -2.81 -20.38 -13.59
C THR A 21 -2.23 -20.01 -12.21
N LEU A 22 -0.94 -19.69 -12.15
CA LEU A 22 -0.27 -19.16 -10.96
C LEU A 22 -0.67 -17.69 -10.71
N ALA A 23 -0.79 -16.88 -11.75
CA ALA A 23 -1.27 -15.50 -11.64
C ALA A 23 -2.68 -15.47 -11.04
N LEU A 24 -3.59 -16.31 -11.55
CA LEU A 24 -4.96 -16.41 -11.07
C LEU A 24 -5.04 -16.85 -9.61
N LYS A 25 -4.33 -17.92 -9.24
CA LYS A 25 -4.39 -18.48 -7.87
C LYS A 25 -3.63 -17.64 -6.85
N VAL A 26 -2.44 -17.16 -7.20
CA VAL A 26 -1.51 -16.53 -6.24
C VAL A 26 -1.49 -15.02 -6.41
N HIS A 27 -1.11 -14.50 -7.57
CA HIS A 27 -0.94 -13.05 -7.74
C HIS A 27 -2.24 -12.29 -7.49
N VAL A 28 -3.34 -12.74 -8.09
CA VAL A 28 -4.68 -12.14 -7.96
C VAL A 28 -5.42 -12.71 -6.76
N GLY A 29 -5.46 -14.04 -6.61
CA GLY A 29 -6.18 -14.70 -5.52
C GLY A 29 -5.73 -14.25 -4.13
N MET A 30 -4.42 -14.20 -3.89
CA MET A 30 -3.89 -13.73 -2.60
C MET A 30 -4.10 -12.22 -2.42
N SER A 31 -4.02 -11.43 -3.50
CA SER A 31 -4.34 -9.99 -3.45
C SER A 31 -5.77 -9.75 -2.95
N ILE A 32 -6.75 -10.47 -3.49
CA ILE A 32 -8.15 -10.38 -3.04
C ILE A 32 -8.29 -10.70 -1.54
N GLN A 33 -7.61 -11.75 -1.08
CA GLN A 33 -7.62 -12.13 0.35
C GLN A 33 -7.00 -11.05 1.23
N VAL A 34 -5.90 -10.44 0.80
CA VAL A 34 -5.22 -9.36 1.54
C VAL A 34 -6.12 -8.15 1.72
N TRP A 35 -6.84 -7.74 0.67
CA TRP A 35 -7.81 -6.65 0.76
C TRP A 35 -8.96 -6.98 1.72
N ARG A 36 -9.51 -8.19 1.65
CA ARG A 36 -10.55 -8.65 2.58
C ARG A 36 -10.06 -8.70 4.03
N TYR A 37 -8.83 -9.17 4.23
CA TYR A 37 -8.20 -9.27 5.55
C TYR A 37 -8.02 -7.90 6.20
N PHE A 38 -7.42 -6.94 5.49
CA PHE A 38 -7.18 -5.60 6.04
C PHE A 38 -8.46 -4.75 6.12
N ALA A 39 -9.46 -4.98 5.27
CA ALA A 39 -10.78 -4.38 5.46
C ALA A 39 -11.38 -4.76 6.83
N GLY A 40 -11.13 -5.97 7.31
CA GLY A 40 -11.54 -6.41 8.65
C GLY A 40 -10.79 -5.76 9.80
N TRP A 41 -9.70 -5.03 9.56
CA TRP A 41 -8.91 -4.35 10.60
C TRP A 41 -9.35 -2.91 10.87
N CYS A 42 -10.09 -2.26 9.95
CA CYS A 42 -10.41 -0.84 10.02
C CYS A 42 -11.06 -0.41 11.35
N ASP A 43 -11.88 -1.27 11.95
CA ASP A 43 -12.61 -1.05 13.21
C ASP A 43 -11.95 -1.75 14.43
N LYS A 44 -10.81 -2.40 14.23
CA LYS A 44 -10.09 -3.20 15.25
C LYS A 44 -8.72 -2.63 15.62
N ILE A 45 -8.33 -1.50 15.02
CA ILE A 45 -7.13 -0.77 15.42
C ILE A 45 -7.44 -0.01 16.72
N GLN A 46 -6.96 -0.54 17.84
CA GLN A 46 -7.24 -0.01 19.18
C GLN A 46 -6.03 0.71 19.79
N GLY A 47 -6.35 1.71 20.63
CA GLY A 47 -5.41 2.30 21.58
C GLY A 47 -5.43 1.54 22.91
N GLU A 48 -4.78 2.13 23.91
CA GLU A 48 -4.61 1.54 25.23
C GLU A 48 -4.93 2.58 26.31
N THR A 49 -5.33 2.13 27.49
CA THR A 49 -5.38 2.95 28.70
C THR A 49 -4.19 2.56 29.57
N ILE A 50 -3.44 3.54 30.07
CA ILE A 50 -2.16 3.30 30.74
C ILE A 50 -2.28 3.74 32.21
N PRO A 51 -2.07 2.86 33.19
CA PRO A 51 -2.13 3.21 34.61
C PRO A 51 -0.85 3.95 35.01
N ILE A 52 -0.87 5.27 34.86
CA ILE A 52 0.21 6.15 35.32
C ILE A 52 -0.01 6.56 36.77
N THR A 53 1.05 7.01 37.43
CA THR A 53 0.96 7.53 38.81
C THR A 53 0.12 8.81 38.86
N ASP A 54 -0.80 8.88 39.81
CA ASP A 54 -1.63 10.06 40.06
C ASP A 54 -0.81 11.23 40.62
N ALA A 55 -1.03 12.43 40.09
CA ALA A 55 -0.55 13.70 40.63
C ALA A 55 -1.42 14.14 41.81
N ARG A 56 -1.30 13.44 42.93
CA ARG A 56 -2.08 13.68 44.15
C ARG A 56 -2.02 15.16 44.58
N PRO A 57 -3.15 15.75 45.03
CA PRO A 57 -4.43 15.10 45.35
C PRO A 57 -5.35 14.80 44.14
N ASN A 58 -4.94 15.17 42.92
CA ASN A 58 -5.71 14.92 41.70
C ASN A 58 -5.43 13.52 41.11
N TYR A 59 -6.24 13.14 40.12
CA TYR A 59 -6.12 11.89 39.36
C TYR A 59 -5.71 12.16 37.92
N ASN A 60 -5.02 11.20 37.30
CA ASN A 60 -4.63 11.28 35.90
C ASN A 60 -5.29 10.19 35.04
N LEU A 61 -5.75 10.56 33.85
CA LEU A 61 -6.15 9.62 32.81
C LEU A 61 -5.13 9.67 31.67
N CYS A 62 -4.49 8.53 31.39
CA CYS A 62 -3.59 8.37 30.25
C CYS A 62 -4.15 7.33 29.30
N PHE A 63 -4.22 7.68 28.01
CA PHE A 63 -4.64 6.77 26.95
C PHE A 63 -3.91 7.08 25.65
N THR A 64 -3.85 6.10 24.76
CA THR A 64 -3.25 6.23 23.44
C THR A 64 -4.33 6.23 22.36
N ARG A 65 -4.06 6.93 21.25
CA ARG A 65 -4.87 6.87 20.04
C ARG A 65 -3.97 6.43 18.89
N ARG A 66 -4.50 5.55 18.04
CA ARG A 66 -3.86 5.17 16.78
C ARG A 66 -4.42 6.08 15.71
N GLU A 67 -3.55 6.89 15.11
CA GLU A 67 -3.94 7.87 14.09
C GLU A 67 -3.20 7.57 12.78
N PRO A 68 -3.82 7.86 11.61
CA PRO A 68 -3.14 7.73 10.33
C PRO A 68 -1.89 8.64 10.28
N ILE A 69 -0.85 8.17 9.60
CA ILE A 69 0.39 8.95 9.41
C ILE A 69 0.20 10.03 8.32
N GLY A 70 -0.77 9.85 7.40
CA GLY A 70 -1.12 10.83 6.37
C GLY A 70 -0.84 10.32 4.97
N VAL A 71 -0.08 11.07 4.17
CA VAL A 71 0.28 10.67 2.80
C VAL A 71 1.45 9.69 2.83
N VAL A 72 1.27 8.53 2.21
CA VAL A 72 2.26 7.44 2.16
C VAL A 72 2.72 7.22 0.72
N GLY A 73 4.03 7.15 0.51
CA GLY A 73 4.64 6.75 -0.75
C GLY A 73 4.94 5.26 -0.75
N LEU A 74 4.42 4.49 -1.72
CA LEU A 74 4.69 3.06 -1.86
C LEU A 74 5.46 2.78 -3.16
N ILE A 75 6.59 2.10 -3.04
CA ILE A 75 7.43 1.67 -4.17
C ILE A 75 7.50 0.15 -4.14
N THR A 76 7.03 -0.51 -5.20
CA THR A 76 6.93 -1.97 -5.28
C THR A 76 7.85 -2.57 -6.35
N PRO A 77 8.31 -3.81 -6.15
CA PRO A 77 9.13 -4.53 -7.13
C PRO A 77 8.26 -5.08 -8.28
N TRP A 78 8.92 -5.68 -9.27
CA TRP A 78 8.33 -6.17 -10.51
C TRP A 78 7.88 -7.64 -10.49
N ASN A 79 8.30 -8.42 -9.48
CA ASN A 79 8.17 -9.87 -9.49
C ASN A 79 6.76 -10.40 -9.16
N TYR A 80 5.97 -9.64 -8.38
CA TYR A 80 4.54 -9.91 -8.16
C TYR A 80 3.78 -8.56 -8.14
N PRO A 81 3.62 -7.88 -9.28
CA PRO A 81 3.18 -6.48 -9.32
C PRO A 81 1.90 -6.19 -8.54
N LEU A 82 0.81 -6.91 -8.80
CA LEU A 82 -0.47 -6.68 -8.14
C LEU A 82 -0.45 -7.11 -6.67
N MET A 83 0.27 -8.20 -6.36
CA MET A 83 0.34 -8.75 -5.00
C MET A 83 1.14 -7.84 -4.07
N MET A 84 2.28 -7.32 -4.52
CA MET A 84 3.11 -6.40 -3.75
C MET A 84 2.42 -5.05 -3.54
N LEU A 85 1.68 -4.57 -4.55
CA LEU A 85 0.76 -3.45 -4.38
C LEU A 85 -0.24 -3.74 -3.27
N SER A 86 -0.95 -4.87 -3.36
CA SER A 86 -2.02 -5.23 -2.42
C SER A 86 -1.51 -5.37 -0.99
N TRP A 87 -0.37 -6.03 -0.77
CA TRP A 87 0.25 -6.20 0.55
C TRP A 87 0.54 -4.87 1.24
N LYS A 88 1.09 -3.91 0.51
CA LYS A 88 1.44 -2.61 1.08
C LYS A 88 0.23 -1.69 1.20
N MET A 89 -0.61 -1.64 0.16
CA MET A 89 -1.68 -0.66 0.04
C MET A 89 -2.90 -1.01 0.90
N ALA A 90 -3.28 -2.28 1.01
CA ALA A 90 -4.44 -2.67 1.79
C ALA A 90 -4.29 -2.30 3.27
N ALA A 91 -3.12 -2.59 3.87
CA ALA A 91 -2.81 -2.17 5.23
C ALA A 91 -2.74 -0.65 5.39
N CYS A 92 -2.14 0.04 4.40
CA CYS A 92 -2.02 1.49 4.38
C CYS A 92 -3.40 2.18 4.41
N LEU A 93 -4.33 1.74 3.56
CA LEU A 93 -5.68 2.29 3.51
C LEU A 93 -6.53 1.89 4.71
N ALA A 94 -6.40 0.66 5.20
CA ALA A 94 -7.10 0.22 6.43
C ALA A 94 -6.70 1.04 7.65
N ALA A 95 -5.46 1.52 7.70
CA ALA A 95 -4.97 2.44 8.73
C ALA A 95 -5.35 3.92 8.48
N GLY A 96 -6.20 4.21 7.48
CA GLY A 96 -6.76 5.55 7.21
C GLY A 96 -5.82 6.51 6.46
N ASN A 97 -4.76 6.00 5.81
CA ASN A 97 -3.82 6.81 5.04
C ASN A 97 -4.27 7.00 3.58
N THR A 98 -3.68 7.97 2.89
CA THR A 98 -3.76 8.09 1.42
C THR A 98 -2.42 7.71 0.80
N VAL A 99 -2.43 7.31 -0.48
CA VAL A 99 -1.27 6.70 -1.11
C VAL A 99 -0.91 7.33 -2.45
N VAL A 100 0.40 7.52 -2.64
CA VAL A 100 1.05 7.65 -3.96
C VAL A 100 1.85 6.37 -4.19
N HIS A 101 1.44 5.56 -5.16
CA HIS A 101 2.08 4.30 -5.49
C HIS A 101 2.86 4.42 -6.79
N LYS A 102 4.09 3.92 -6.76
CA LYS A 102 4.96 3.81 -7.91
C LYS A 102 5.22 2.31 -8.17
N PRO A 103 4.60 1.72 -9.21
CA PRO A 103 4.94 0.37 -9.64
C PRO A 103 6.36 0.34 -10.24
N ALA A 104 6.92 -0.86 -10.35
CA ALA A 104 8.14 -1.04 -11.12
C ALA A 104 7.90 -0.63 -12.58
N GLN A 105 8.89 0.02 -13.20
CA GLN A 105 8.75 0.58 -14.55
C GLN A 105 8.40 -0.46 -15.61
N VAL A 106 8.87 -1.69 -15.43
CA VAL A 106 8.73 -2.80 -16.38
C VAL A 106 7.42 -3.57 -16.23
N SER A 107 6.64 -3.33 -15.16
CA SER A 107 5.37 -4.03 -14.94
C SER A 107 4.30 -3.13 -14.27
N PRO A 108 3.82 -2.09 -14.97
CA PRO A 108 2.87 -1.12 -14.43
C PRO A 108 1.38 -1.49 -14.62
N LEU A 109 1.05 -2.43 -15.51
CA LEU A 109 -0.29 -2.53 -16.09
C LEU A 109 -1.35 -2.96 -15.08
N THR A 110 -1.07 -3.94 -14.23
CA THR A 110 -2.05 -4.36 -13.21
C THR A 110 -2.25 -3.33 -12.11
N ALA A 111 -1.24 -2.50 -11.82
CA ALA A 111 -1.42 -1.35 -10.93
C ALA A 111 -2.42 -0.36 -11.55
N LEU A 112 -2.25 0.00 -12.83
CA LEU A 112 -3.17 0.89 -13.53
C LEU A 112 -4.59 0.31 -13.62
N LYS A 113 -4.72 -0.99 -13.93
CA LYS A 113 -6.01 -1.66 -13.91
C LYS A 113 -6.65 -1.65 -12.52
N PHE A 114 -5.87 -1.85 -11.46
CA PHE A 114 -6.35 -1.74 -10.10
C PHE A 114 -6.89 -0.34 -9.78
N ALA A 115 -6.21 0.74 -10.22
CA ALA A 115 -6.72 2.11 -10.04
C ALA A 115 -8.07 2.32 -10.74
N GLU A 116 -8.26 1.79 -11.95
CA GLU A 116 -9.55 1.81 -12.64
C GLU A 116 -10.63 1.13 -11.78
N LEU A 117 -10.35 -0.07 -11.26
CA LEU A 117 -11.28 -0.80 -10.41
C LEU A 117 -11.61 -0.04 -9.11
N ALA A 118 -10.61 0.59 -8.49
CA ALA A 118 -10.80 1.40 -7.29
C ALA A 118 -11.72 2.60 -7.52
N ALA A 119 -11.57 3.28 -8.66
CA ALA A 119 -12.46 4.37 -9.06
C ALA A 119 -13.90 3.89 -9.27
N ARG A 120 -14.09 2.72 -9.92
CA ARG A 120 -15.42 2.13 -10.18
C ARG A 120 -16.19 1.79 -8.90
N VAL A 121 -15.51 1.35 -7.85
CA VAL A 121 -16.16 0.98 -6.56
C VAL A 121 -16.29 2.17 -5.60
N GLY A 122 -16.00 3.39 -6.05
CA GLY A 122 -16.24 4.61 -5.28
C GLY A 122 -15.21 4.92 -4.21
N ILE A 123 -13.96 4.43 -4.34
CA ILE A 123 -12.87 4.95 -3.51
C ILE A 123 -12.73 6.46 -3.79
N PRO A 124 -12.75 7.33 -2.76
CA PRO A 124 -12.72 8.78 -2.98
C PRO A 124 -11.50 9.22 -3.81
N ALA A 125 -11.71 10.18 -4.71
CA ALA A 125 -10.66 10.71 -5.57
C ALA A 125 -9.46 11.22 -4.74
N GLY A 126 -8.25 10.86 -5.14
CA GLY A 126 -7.02 11.22 -4.46
C GLY A 126 -6.60 10.31 -3.30
N VAL A 127 -7.44 9.36 -2.86
CA VAL A 127 -7.04 8.36 -1.85
C VAL A 127 -5.97 7.42 -2.41
N ILE A 128 -6.11 7.01 -3.67
CA ILE A 128 -5.15 6.21 -4.41
C ILE A 128 -4.67 7.00 -5.63
N ASN A 129 -3.35 7.17 -5.75
CA ASN A 129 -2.71 7.76 -6.92
C ASN A 129 -1.62 6.81 -7.40
N ILE A 130 -1.58 6.50 -8.70
CA ILE A 130 -0.56 5.63 -9.28
C ILE A 130 0.27 6.43 -10.27
N VAL A 131 1.59 6.44 -10.07
CA VAL A 131 2.54 7.23 -10.87
C VAL A 131 3.60 6.30 -11.47
N CYS A 132 3.47 6.03 -12.76
CA CYS A 132 4.44 5.26 -13.52
C CYS A 132 5.68 6.12 -13.86
N GLY A 133 6.84 5.48 -13.99
CA GLY A 133 8.07 6.14 -14.41
C GLY A 133 9.32 5.45 -13.86
N THR A 134 10.49 6.05 -14.01
CA THR A 134 11.76 5.47 -13.54
C THR A 134 11.92 5.62 -12.02
N GLY A 135 12.69 4.73 -11.39
CA GLY A 135 13.02 4.82 -9.97
C GLY A 135 13.73 6.13 -9.62
N SER A 136 14.70 6.52 -10.44
CA SER A 136 15.52 7.73 -10.27
C SER A 136 14.75 9.04 -10.43
N GLN A 137 13.60 9.05 -11.12
CA GLN A 137 12.76 10.24 -11.23
C GLN A 137 11.60 10.21 -10.25
N VAL A 138 10.66 9.28 -10.44
CA VAL A 138 9.43 9.24 -9.62
C VAL A 138 9.74 8.78 -8.20
N GLY A 139 10.57 7.75 -8.04
CA GLY A 139 10.93 7.25 -6.72
C GLY A 139 11.70 8.29 -5.92
N GLN A 140 12.66 8.96 -6.55
CA GLN A 140 13.43 10.02 -5.92
C GLN A 140 12.54 11.22 -5.54
N ALA A 141 11.68 11.68 -6.46
CA ALA A 141 10.74 12.75 -6.16
C ALA A 141 9.81 12.41 -4.99
N MET A 142 9.38 11.15 -4.86
CA MET A 142 8.60 10.70 -3.70
C MET A 142 9.43 10.71 -2.41
N CYS A 143 10.72 10.38 -2.47
CA CYS A 143 11.59 10.39 -1.29
C CYS A 143 11.82 11.81 -0.77
N ASP A 144 12.01 12.76 -1.68
CA ASP A 144 12.33 14.15 -1.32
C ASP A 144 11.07 15.00 -1.03
N HIS A 145 9.85 14.46 -1.20
CA HIS A 145 8.63 15.24 -1.09
C HIS A 145 8.23 15.51 0.38
N PRO A 146 8.15 16.79 0.82
CA PRO A 146 7.99 17.13 2.24
C PRO A 146 6.63 16.74 2.84
N LYS A 147 5.63 16.44 2.00
CA LYS A 147 4.31 15.98 2.45
C LYS A 147 4.17 14.46 2.51
N ILE A 148 5.09 13.68 1.94
CA ILE A 148 5.07 12.22 2.10
C ILE A 148 5.65 11.92 3.47
N ARG A 149 4.82 11.36 4.36
CA ARG A 149 5.17 11.14 5.78
C ARG A 149 5.72 9.74 6.03
N LYS A 150 5.54 8.81 5.10
CA LYS A 150 6.05 7.45 5.18
C LYS A 150 6.37 6.90 3.81
N LEU A 151 7.52 6.24 3.68
CA LEU A 151 7.87 5.44 2.51
C LEU A 151 7.77 3.95 2.83
N GLY A 152 7.11 3.20 1.95
CA GLY A 152 7.08 1.74 1.95
C GLY A 152 7.79 1.22 0.71
N PHE A 153 9.03 0.76 0.86
CA PHE A 153 9.85 0.25 -0.23
C PHE A 153 9.98 -1.28 -0.17
N THR A 154 10.01 -1.92 -1.34
CA THR A 154 10.56 -3.26 -1.52
C THR A 154 11.30 -3.29 -2.86
N GLY A 155 12.56 -3.72 -2.85
CA GLY A 155 13.45 -3.75 -3.99
C GLY A 155 14.85 -4.20 -3.55
N SER A 156 15.89 -3.80 -4.30
CA SER A 156 17.27 -4.18 -3.95
C SER A 156 17.77 -3.46 -2.69
N THR A 157 18.76 -4.08 -2.03
CA THR A 157 19.40 -3.55 -0.83
C THR A 157 20.02 -2.18 -1.06
N GLU A 158 20.73 -2.01 -2.18
CA GLU A 158 21.41 -0.75 -2.53
C GLU A 158 20.43 0.42 -2.64
N VAL A 159 19.31 0.22 -3.35
CA VAL A 159 18.27 1.23 -3.49
C VAL A 159 17.56 1.46 -2.15
N GLY A 160 17.31 0.40 -1.37
CA GLY A 160 16.74 0.52 -0.04
C GLY A 160 17.59 1.37 0.90
N ALA A 161 18.92 1.18 0.89
CA ALA A 161 19.87 1.98 1.66
C ALA A 161 19.86 3.45 1.22
N GLN A 162 19.80 3.71 -0.10
CA GLN A 162 19.70 5.08 -0.63
C GLN A 162 18.41 5.79 -0.21
N ILE A 163 17.28 5.07 -0.20
CA ILE A 163 15.99 5.61 0.24
C ILE A 163 16.00 5.91 1.75
N MET A 164 16.63 5.04 2.56
CA MET A 164 16.68 5.22 4.02
C MET A 164 17.65 6.33 4.46
N ALA A 165 18.71 6.59 3.68
CA ALA A 165 19.71 7.61 4.01
C ALA A 165 19.21 9.06 3.81
N ARG A 166 17.97 9.24 3.34
CA ARG A 166 17.32 10.53 3.11
C ARG A 166 16.21 10.75 4.13
#